data_AF-A0A258LSM9-F1
#
_entry.id   AF-A0A258LSM9-F1
#
_cell.length_a   1.000
_cell.length_b   1.000
_cell.length_c   1.000
_cell.angle_alpha   90.00
_cell.angle_beta   90.00
_cell.angle_gamma   90.00
#
_symmetry.space_group_name_H-M   'P 1'
#
loop_
_entity.id
_entity.type
_entity.pdbx_description
1 polymer ?
#
loop_
_entity_poly.entity_id
_entity_poly.type
_entity_poly.pdbx_seq_one_letter_code
_entity_poly.pdbx_strand_id
1 'polypeptide(L)' 'MRLKSAIFVSAIVRTAQVAGAFAAVRRRGAEEAGAVFVKVATLDGKAALYGPA' A
#
# COMPACT_ATOMS: atom_id res chain seq x y z
N MET A 1 -13.17 -6.69 -0.93
CA MET A 1 -12.92 -5.51 -0.04
C MET A 1 -14.22 -4.69 0.08
N ARG A 2 -14.68 -4.33 1.29
CA ARG A 2 -15.91 -3.51 1.50
C ARG A 2 -15.64 -1.99 1.57
N LEU A 3 -14.38 -1.58 1.39
CA LEU A 3 -13.91 -0.19 1.49
C LEU A 3 -13.41 0.29 0.12
N LYS A 4 -13.45 1.60 -0.14
CA LYS A 4 -12.85 2.19 -1.35
C LYS A 4 -11.34 2.01 -1.36
N SER A 5 -10.80 1.78 -2.54
CA SER A 5 -9.36 1.55 -2.76
C SER A 5 -8.52 2.76 -2.36
N ALA A 6 -9.00 3.98 -2.63
CA ALA A 6 -8.33 5.21 -2.23
C ALA A 6 -8.24 5.37 -0.70
N ILE A 7 -9.25 4.94 0.05
CA ILE A 7 -9.25 5.01 1.52
C ILE A 7 -8.26 3.99 2.08
N PHE A 8 -8.29 2.76 1.57
CA PHE A 8 -7.36 1.71 1.99
C PHE A 8 -5.89 2.10 1.76
N VAL A 9 -5.56 2.63 0.57
CA VAL A 9 -4.20 3.10 0.23
C VAL A 9 -3.77 4.24 1.15
N SER A 10 -4.64 5.22 1.38
CA SER A 10 -4.34 6.36 2.27
C SER A 10 -4.09 5.90 3.71
N ALA A 11 -4.88 4.94 4.20
CA ALA A 11 -4.70 4.37 5.52
C ALA A 11 -3.36 3.64 5.65
N ILE A 12 -2.98 2.78 4.69
CA ILE A 12 -1.70 2.07 4.73
C ILE A 12 -0.51 3.03 4.72
N VAL A 13 -0.53 4.05 3.85
CA VAL A 13 0.57 5.04 3.80
C VAL A 13 0.73 5.73 5.14
N ARG A 14 -0.38 6.18 5.74
CA ARG A 14 -0.36 6.81 7.07
C ARG A 14 0.15 5.85 8.15
N THR A 15 -0.32 4.61 8.18
CA THR A 15 0.12 3.60 9.16
C THR A 15 1.62 3.33 9.06
N ALA A 16 2.15 3.19 7.84
CA ALA A 16 3.58 3.01 7.63
C ALA A 16 4.39 4.21 8.13
N GLN A 17 3.94 5.43 7.82
CA GLN A 17 4.58 6.66 8.28
C GLN A 17 4.56 6.80 9.81
N VAL A 18 3.44 6.47 10.47
CA VAL A 18 3.33 6.45 11.93
C VAL A 18 4.29 5.41 12.54
N ALA A 19 4.50 4.28 11.86
CA ALA A 19 5.49 3.27 12.26
C ALA A 19 6.94 3.65 11.94
N GLY A 20 7.20 4.87 11.44
CA GLY A 20 8.54 5.35 11.09
C GLY A 20 9.07 4.85 9.73
N ALA A 21 8.24 4.20 8.92
CA ALA A 21 8.62 3.72 7.61
C ALA A 21 8.27 4.74 6.51
N PHE A 22 9.12 4.82 5.49
CA PHE A 22 8.81 5.57 4.28
C PHE A 22 7.78 4.80 3.42
N ALA A 23 6.69 5.45 3.06
CA ALA A 23 5.67 4.91 2.16
C ALA A 23 5.23 5.96 1.14
N ALA A 24 5.03 5.52 -0.10
CA ALA A 24 4.56 6.37 -1.19
C ALA A 24 3.74 5.57 -2.20
N VAL A 25 2.75 6.22 -2.83
CA VAL A 25 1.96 5.64 -3.91
C VAL A 25 2.75 5.77 -5.21
N ARG A 26 3.23 4.64 -5.75
CA ARG A 26 4.00 4.62 -7.01
C ARG A 26 3.14 4.60 -8.28
N ARG A 27 1.93 4.03 -8.20
CA ARG A 27 0.95 4.00 -9.29
C ARG A 27 -0.44 4.21 -8.72
N ARG A 28 -1.22 5.12 -9.32
CA ARG A 28 -2.62 5.37 -8.95
C ARG A 28 -3.54 4.66 -9.93
N GLY A 29 -4.49 3.90 -9.39
CA GLY A 29 -5.51 3.17 -10.15
C GLY A 29 -6.92 3.71 -9.86
N ALA A 30 -7.94 2.89 -10.10
CA ALA A 30 -9.33 3.25 -9.83
C ALA A 30 -9.56 3.47 -8.32
N GLU A 31 -10.19 4.59 -7.96
CA GLU A 31 -10.37 5.01 -6.56
C GLU A 31 -11.41 4.16 -5.81
N GLU A 32 -12.43 3.69 -6.52
CA GLU A 32 -13.54 2.93 -5.94
C GLU A 32 -13.15 1.46 -5.71
N ALA A 33 -12.84 0.71 -6.78
CA ALA A 33 -12.65 -0.75 -6.73
C ALA A 33 -11.37 -1.24 -7.43
N GLY A 34 -10.31 -0.44 -7.41
CA GLY A 34 -9.00 -0.84 -7.96
C GLY A 34 -8.31 -1.95 -7.18
N ALA A 35 -7.65 -2.87 -7.90
CA ALA A 35 -6.71 -3.81 -7.29
C ALA A 35 -5.54 -3.05 -6.65
N VAL A 36 -5.20 -3.39 -5.41
CA VAL A 36 -4.09 -2.76 -4.67
C VAL A 36 -2.97 -3.78 -4.48
N PHE A 37 -1.77 -3.39 -4.91
CA PHE A 37 -0.54 -4.14 -4.67
C PHE A 37 0.36 -3.34 -3.74
N VAL A 38 0.97 -4.00 -2.76
CA VAL A 38 1.87 -3.37 -1.78
C VAL A 38 3.22 -4.06 -1.83
N LYS A 39 4.28 -3.32 -2.18
CA LYS A 39 5.66 -3.78 -2.10
C LYS A 39 6.29 -3.24 -0.82
N VAL A 40 6.79 -4.14 0.03
CA VAL A 40 7.54 -3.81 1.24
C VAL A 40 8.99 -4.20 1.02
N ALA A 41 9.88 -3.22 0.93
CA ALA A 41 11.32 -3.47 0.86
C ALA A 41 11.91 -3.41 2.26
N THR A 42 12.59 -4.49 2.66
CA THR A 42 13.36 -4.54 3.88
C THR A 42 14.79 -4.09 3.58
N LEU A 43 15.44 -3.38 4.51
CA LEU A 43 16.78 -2.81 4.30
C LEU A 43 17.91 -3.86 4.26
N ASP A 44 17.56 -5.14 4.28
CA ASP A 44 18.45 -6.30 4.11
C ASP A 44 18.55 -6.76 2.64
N GLY A 45 18.05 -5.95 1.70
CA GLY A 45 18.07 -6.24 0.27
C GLY A 45 16.95 -7.14 -0.21
N LYS A 46 15.99 -7.49 0.66
CA LYS A 46 14.81 -8.29 0.29
C LYS A 46 13.56 -7.42 0.11
N ALA A 47 12.53 -7.99 -0.51
CA ALA A 47 11.23 -7.36 -0.58
C ALA A 47 10.12 -8.41 -0.62
N ALA A 48 8.98 -8.07 0.00
CA ALA A 48 7.72 -8.82 -0.12
C ALA A 48 6.74 -8.05 -1.02
N LEU A 49 5.94 -8.80 -1.79
CA LEU A 49 4.86 -8.26 -2.60
C LEU A 49 3.53 -8.88 -2.16
N TYR A 50 2.60 -8.02 -1.75
CA TYR A 50 1.23 -8.38 -1.40
C TYR A 50 0.29 -7.97 -2.52
N GLY A 51 -0.62 -8.85 -2.90
CA GLY A 51 -1.65 -8.59 -3.91
C GLY A 51 -3.06 -8.78 -3.34
N PRO A 52 -4.10 -8.41 -4.12
CA PRO A 52 -5.47 -8.70 -3.75
C PRO A 52 -5.72 -10.22 -3.73
N ALA A 53 -6.49 -10.70 -2.76
CA ALA A 53 -7.00 -12.06 -2.67
C ALA A 53 -8.38 -12.18 -3.33
#